data_AF-M2LS04-F1
#
_entry.id   AF-M2LS04-F1
#
_cell.length_a   1.000
_cell.length_b   1.000
_cell.length_c   1.000
_cell.angle_alpha   90.00
_cell.angle_beta   90.00
_cell.angle_gamma   90.00
#
_symmetry.space_group_name_H-M   'P 1'
#
loop_
_entity.id
_entity.type
_entity.pdbx_description
1 polymer ?
#
loop_
_entity_poly.entity_id
_entity_poly.type
_entity_poly.pdbx_seq_one_letter_code
_entity_poly.pdbx_strand_id
1 'polypeptide(L)'
;MERESLLQIFQPHDFVNQNFLDLYHLYDNLSCTPFQAGIGIHCEDPDQYLMDAWHVITPDTMRRHLDWKNRRRTQFISLYGNEATAIRERQRRCSQLWVPGVGQRELTSIRIAHIRLPSNTKVWAFSRVEMLHMMGTFGSEVRSELFTVLGVDEWFVWGAISANLIVNRHQL
;
A
#
# COMPACT_ATOMS: atom_id res chain seq x y z
N MET A 1 -1.72 -26.12 4.94
CA MET A 1 -1.27 -25.35 6.10
C MET A 1 -2.49 -25.08 6.95
N GLU A 2 -2.44 -25.37 8.25
CA GLU A 2 -3.59 -25.15 9.14
C GLU A 2 -3.78 -23.66 9.41
N ARG A 3 -5.03 -23.23 9.69
CA ARG A 3 -5.38 -21.81 9.89
C ARG A 3 -4.54 -21.14 10.98
N GLU A 4 -4.27 -21.86 12.06
CA GLU A 4 -3.47 -21.35 13.18
C GLU A 4 -2.03 -21.03 12.76
N SER A 5 -1.44 -21.84 11.88
CA SER A 5 -0.09 -21.56 11.33
C SER A 5 -0.10 -20.34 10.41
N LEU A 6 -1.17 -20.13 9.64
CA LEU A 6 -1.30 -18.94 8.78
C LEU A 6 -1.37 -17.65 9.62
N LEU A 7 -2.10 -17.68 10.74
CA LEU A 7 -2.20 -16.52 11.63
C LEU A 7 -0.91 -16.17 12.38
N GLN A 8 0.04 -17.11 12.48
CA GLN A 8 1.38 -16.84 13.02
C GLN A 8 2.32 -16.20 12.00
N ILE A 9 2.07 -16.44 10.71
CA ILE A 9 2.90 -15.94 9.61
C ILE A 9 2.40 -14.59 9.13
N PHE A 10 1.12 -14.52 8.83
CA PHE A 10 0.49 -13.35 8.23
C PHE A 10 -0.16 -12.53 9.32
N GLN A 11 0.53 -11.47 9.74
CA GLN A 11 0.07 -10.56 10.78
C GLN A 11 0.14 -9.12 10.28
N PRO A 12 -0.80 -8.25 10.72
CA PRO A 12 -0.65 -6.83 10.51
C PRO A 12 0.54 -6.30 11.32
N HIS A 13 0.97 -5.09 11.00
CA HIS A 13 2.05 -4.41 11.67
C HIS A 13 1.85 -4.34 13.19
N ASP A 14 2.90 -4.65 13.93
CA ASP A 14 2.92 -4.59 15.38
C ASP A 14 3.32 -3.18 15.86
N PHE A 15 2.37 -2.50 16.50
CA PHE A 15 2.55 -1.14 17.05
C PHE A 15 3.29 -1.13 18.40
N VAL A 16 3.98 -2.21 18.79
CA VAL A 16 4.75 -2.26 20.05
C VAL A 16 5.63 -1.00 20.20
N ASN A 17 5.39 -0.27 21.28
CA ASN A 17 6.03 1.01 21.64
C ASN A 17 5.68 2.23 20.77
N GLN A 18 4.63 2.16 19.94
CA GLN A 18 4.15 3.28 19.12
C GLN A 18 2.65 3.53 19.32
N ASN A 19 2.27 4.79 19.54
CA ASN A 19 0.85 5.17 19.64
C ASN A 19 0.17 5.26 18.28
N PHE A 20 0.95 5.57 17.24
CA PHE A 20 0.49 5.71 15.87
C PHE A 20 1.62 5.45 14.88
N LEU A 21 1.24 5.12 13.65
CA LEU A 21 2.09 4.99 12.49
C LEU A 21 1.67 6.03 11.44
N ASP A 22 2.61 6.87 11.02
CA ASP A 22 2.40 7.84 9.94
C ASP A 22 2.87 7.27 8.60
N LEU A 23 1.97 7.26 7.62
CA LEU A 23 2.20 6.76 6.26
C LEU A 23 1.75 7.80 5.23
N TYR A 24 2.30 7.73 4.03
CA TYR A 24 2.08 8.72 2.98
C TYR A 24 1.66 8.04 1.67
N HIS A 25 0.43 8.27 1.23
CA HIS A 25 -0.06 7.78 -0.05
C HIS A 25 0.11 8.85 -1.13
N LEU A 26 0.91 8.58 -2.16
CA LEU A 26 1.01 9.44 -3.32
C LEU A 26 0.09 8.95 -4.43
N TYR A 27 -0.85 9.80 -4.83
CA TYR A 27 -1.78 9.53 -5.92
C TYR A 27 -1.87 10.68 -6.91
N ASP A 28 -2.40 10.39 -8.09
CA ASP A 28 -2.65 11.29 -9.22
C ASP A 28 -3.88 10.80 -10.00
N ASN A 29 -4.26 11.48 -11.07
CA ASN A 29 -5.38 11.11 -11.94
C ASN A 29 -5.25 9.72 -12.59
N LEU A 30 -4.05 9.13 -12.61
CA LEU A 30 -3.79 7.78 -13.17
C LEU A 30 -3.75 6.70 -12.07
N SER A 31 -3.84 7.08 -10.81
CA SER A 31 -3.73 6.16 -9.68
C SER A 31 -5.00 5.32 -9.54
N CYS A 32 -4.82 4.03 -9.28
CA CYS A 32 -5.92 3.08 -9.10
C CYS A 32 -6.65 3.24 -7.77
N THR A 33 -6.02 3.87 -6.78
CA THR A 33 -6.49 4.03 -5.41
C THR A 33 -6.52 5.51 -5.00
N PRO A 34 -7.22 6.41 -5.72
CA PRO A 34 -7.25 7.83 -5.36
C PRO A 34 -8.01 8.03 -4.03
N PHE A 35 -7.68 9.11 -3.32
CA PHE A 35 -8.51 9.55 -2.19
C PHE A 35 -9.88 10.04 -2.69
N GLN A 36 -10.93 9.62 -1.98
CA GLN A 36 -12.31 10.05 -2.21
C GLN A 36 -12.85 10.73 -0.95
N ALA A 37 -13.29 11.98 -1.09
CA ALA A 37 -13.84 12.75 0.03
C ALA A 37 -15.04 12.03 0.68
N GLY A 38 -15.04 11.97 2.01
CA GLY A 38 -16.07 11.26 2.80
C GLY A 38 -15.92 9.74 2.85
N ILE A 39 -15.10 9.15 1.98
CA ILE A 39 -14.92 7.69 1.87
C ILE A 39 -13.52 7.31 2.37
N GLY A 40 -12.46 7.75 1.68
CA GLY A 40 -11.08 7.41 1.98
C GLY A 40 -10.32 6.87 0.77
N ILE A 41 -9.42 5.92 0.99
CA ILE A 41 -8.63 5.24 -0.05
C ILE A 41 -8.96 3.75 -0.01
N HIS A 42 -9.34 3.16 -1.14
CA HIS A 42 -9.81 1.78 -1.20
C HIS A 42 -9.03 1.00 -2.26
N CYS A 43 -8.67 -0.24 -1.94
CA CYS A 43 -8.23 -1.22 -2.91
C CYS A 43 -9.43 -1.86 -3.63
N GLU A 44 -9.20 -2.63 -4.69
CA GLU A 44 -10.24 -3.44 -5.32
C GLU A 44 -10.08 -4.88 -4.85
N ASP A 45 -10.83 -5.23 -3.82
CA ASP A 45 -10.93 -6.60 -3.32
C ASP A 45 -12.41 -6.94 -3.05
N PRO A 46 -13.02 -7.85 -3.83
CA PRO A 46 -14.42 -8.24 -3.62
C PRO A 46 -14.64 -8.97 -2.28
N ASP A 47 -13.58 -9.57 -1.73
CA ASP A 47 -13.64 -10.42 -0.54
C ASP A 47 -13.13 -9.73 0.72
N GLN A 48 -12.81 -8.43 0.68
CA GLN A 48 -12.25 -7.67 1.81
C GLN A 48 -13.10 -7.70 3.09
N TYR A 49 -14.40 -7.99 2.96
CA TYR A 49 -15.33 -8.08 4.09
C TYR A 49 -15.71 -9.53 4.46
N LEU A 50 -15.23 -10.51 3.68
CA LEU A 50 -15.61 -11.93 3.80
C LEU A 50 -14.44 -12.81 4.24
N MET A 51 -13.21 -12.44 3.89
CA MET A 51 -12.00 -13.23 4.10
C MET A 51 -10.96 -12.46 4.94
N ASP A 52 -9.98 -13.18 5.50
CA ASP A 52 -8.84 -12.61 6.22
C ASP A 52 -7.71 -12.22 5.24
N ALA A 53 -6.89 -11.21 5.53
CA ALA A 53 -5.86 -10.67 4.61
C ALA A 53 -4.94 -11.72 3.97
N TRP A 54 -4.60 -12.78 4.70
CA TRP A 54 -3.70 -13.83 4.23
C TRP A 54 -4.21 -14.55 2.98
N HIS A 55 -5.49 -14.48 2.64
CA HIS A 55 -6.04 -15.08 1.42
C HIS A 55 -5.51 -14.41 0.13
N VAL A 56 -5.09 -13.14 0.20
CA VAL A 56 -4.56 -12.38 -0.95
C VAL A 56 -3.06 -12.11 -0.87
N ILE A 57 -2.44 -12.30 0.29
CA ILE A 57 -0.98 -12.14 0.47
C ILE A 57 -0.28 -13.37 -0.11
N THR A 58 -0.19 -13.39 -1.45
CA THR A 58 0.47 -14.46 -2.22
C THR A 58 1.52 -13.85 -3.16
N PRO A 59 2.52 -14.65 -3.61
CA PRO A 59 3.52 -14.19 -4.56
C PRO A 59 2.91 -13.59 -5.83
N ASP A 60 1.88 -14.23 -6.37
CA ASP A 60 1.26 -13.80 -7.64
C ASP A 60 0.47 -12.50 -7.49
N THR A 61 -0.26 -12.32 -6.39
CA THR A 61 -0.95 -11.06 -6.11
C THR A 61 0.06 -9.92 -5.90
N MET A 62 1.15 -10.17 -5.17
CA MET A 62 2.19 -9.17 -4.93
C MET A 62 2.94 -8.80 -6.21
N ARG A 63 3.33 -9.78 -7.04
CA ARG A 63 3.93 -9.51 -8.36
C ARG A 63 3.03 -8.63 -9.21
N ARG A 64 1.74 -8.94 -9.26
CA ARG A 64 0.75 -8.14 -10.01
C ARG A 64 0.58 -6.73 -9.45
N HIS A 65 0.64 -6.57 -8.13
CA HIS A 65 0.56 -5.25 -7.49
C HIS A 65 1.78 -4.38 -7.78
N LEU A 66 2.97 -4.98 -7.78
CA LEU A 66 4.25 -4.29 -7.99
C LEU A 66 4.59 -4.10 -9.47
N ASP A 67 3.91 -4.81 -10.38
CA ASP A 67 4.04 -4.59 -11.81
C ASP A 67 3.46 -3.21 -12.18
N TRP A 68 4.34 -2.24 -12.39
CA TRP A 68 3.96 -0.89 -12.81
C TRP A 68 3.23 -0.86 -14.15
N LYS A 69 3.28 -1.93 -14.96
CA LYS A 69 2.49 -2.06 -16.21
C LYS A 69 1.07 -2.53 -15.95
N ASN A 70 0.79 -3.14 -14.80
CA ASN A 70 -0.56 -3.50 -14.43
C ASN A 70 -1.42 -2.23 -14.27
N ARG A 71 -2.56 -2.22 -14.97
CA ARG A 71 -3.53 -1.12 -14.99
C ARG A 71 -4.84 -1.46 -14.29
N ARG A 72 -4.90 -2.64 -13.67
CA ARG A 72 -6.05 -3.06 -12.88
C ARG A 72 -5.75 -2.75 -11.42
N ARG A 73 -6.76 -2.29 -10.70
CA ARG A 73 -6.64 -2.14 -9.25
C ARG A 73 -6.37 -3.54 -8.67
N THR A 74 -5.66 -3.55 -7.56
CA THR A 74 -5.27 -4.76 -6.83
C THR A 74 -5.82 -4.69 -5.42
N GLN A 75 -5.66 -5.77 -4.66
CA GLN A 75 -6.08 -5.85 -3.26
C GLN A 75 -5.18 -5.08 -2.28
N PHE A 76 -4.25 -4.25 -2.77
CA PHE A 76 -3.29 -3.53 -1.95
C PHE A 76 -3.18 -2.06 -2.33
N ILE A 77 -2.88 -1.23 -1.35
CA ILE A 77 -2.54 0.19 -1.47
C ILE A 77 -1.06 0.36 -1.10
N SER A 78 -0.24 0.85 -2.03
CA SER A 78 1.15 1.22 -1.74
C SER A 78 1.24 2.57 -1.02
N LEU A 79 2.08 2.62 0.01
CA LEU A 79 2.32 3.77 0.87
C LEU A 79 3.83 3.94 1.09
N TYR A 80 4.24 5.13 1.50
CA TYR A 80 5.60 5.39 1.97
C TYR A 80 5.62 5.56 3.48
N GLY A 81 6.62 4.98 4.14
CA GLY A 81 6.86 5.15 5.59
C GLY A 81 7.57 6.46 5.96
N ASN A 82 7.94 7.27 4.96
CA ASN A 82 8.71 8.50 5.15
C ASN A 82 8.16 9.63 4.27
N GLU A 83 7.90 10.80 4.88
CA GLU A 83 7.36 11.97 4.20
C GLU A 83 8.30 12.48 3.10
N ALA A 84 9.60 12.56 3.38
CA ALA A 84 10.59 13.02 2.42
C ALA A 84 10.68 12.09 1.21
N THR A 85 10.51 10.78 1.41
CA THR A 85 10.42 9.80 0.30
C THR A 85 9.18 10.06 -0.56
N ALA A 86 8.01 10.29 0.05
CA ALA A 86 6.80 10.64 -0.70
C ALA A 86 6.92 11.98 -1.45
N ILE A 87 7.57 12.99 -0.86
CA ILE A 87 7.83 14.29 -1.49
C ILE A 87 8.78 14.15 -2.69
N ARG A 88 9.85 13.35 -2.58
CA ARG A 88 10.75 13.06 -3.72
C ARG A 88 10.00 12.37 -4.86
N GLU A 89 9.18 11.39 -4.54
CA GLU A 89 8.36 10.72 -5.55
C GLU A 89 7.35 11.69 -6.20
N ARG A 90 6.72 12.58 -5.41
CA ARG A 90 5.87 13.64 -5.95
C ARG A 90 6.63 14.50 -6.96
N GLN A 91 7.82 14.97 -6.60
CA GLN A 91 8.67 15.79 -7.49
C GLN A 91 9.00 15.04 -8.78
N ARG A 92 9.32 13.74 -8.69
CA ARG A 92 9.56 12.87 -9.86
C ARG A 92 8.31 12.75 -10.74
N ARG A 93 7.11 12.60 -10.18
CA ARG A 93 5.86 12.57 -10.96
C ARG A 93 5.54 13.91 -11.61
N CYS A 94 5.86 15.03 -10.96
CA CYS A 94 5.72 16.37 -11.54
C CYS A 94 6.67 16.58 -12.74
N SER A 95 7.89 16.02 -12.71
CA SER A 95 8.84 16.10 -13.82
C SER A 95 8.60 15.06 -14.91
N GLN A 96 7.82 14.01 -14.62
CA GLN A 96 7.47 12.93 -15.55
C GLN A 96 5.95 12.81 -15.70
N LEU A 97 5.35 13.77 -16.42
CA LEU A 97 3.90 13.79 -16.64
C LEU A 97 3.45 12.69 -17.62
N TRP A 98 4.26 12.34 -18.62
CA TRP A 98 3.92 11.25 -19.54
C TRP A 98 4.34 9.90 -18.98
N VAL A 99 3.40 8.95 -18.95
CA VAL A 99 3.66 7.57 -18.54
C VAL A 99 3.40 6.64 -19.71
N PRO A 100 4.45 6.00 -20.28
CA PRO A 100 4.31 5.10 -21.41
C PRO A 100 3.29 3.98 -21.15
N GLY A 101 2.34 3.82 -22.07
CA GLY A 101 1.28 2.80 -21.98
C GLY A 101 0.20 3.08 -20.93
N VAL A 102 0.09 4.31 -20.43
CA VAL A 102 -0.92 4.71 -19.42
C VAL A 102 -1.64 5.98 -19.84
N GLY A 103 -0.88 7.02 -20.15
CA GLY A 103 -1.42 8.35 -20.44
C GLY A 103 -0.63 9.46 -19.76
N GLN A 104 -1.31 10.59 -19.61
CA GLN A 104 -0.72 11.83 -19.12
C GLN A 104 -1.23 12.15 -17.71
N ARG A 105 -0.31 12.44 -16.80
CA ARG A 105 -0.61 12.98 -15.47
C ARG A 105 -1.01 14.44 -15.56
N GLU A 106 -2.02 14.80 -14.80
CA GLU A 106 -2.36 16.20 -14.54
C GLU A 106 -1.55 16.68 -13.34
N LEU A 107 -0.75 17.74 -13.52
CA LEU A 107 0.08 18.30 -12.45
C LEU A 107 -0.75 18.67 -11.21
N THR A 108 -1.94 19.21 -11.44
CA THR A 108 -2.90 19.59 -10.41
C THR A 108 -3.59 18.41 -9.75
N SER A 109 -3.40 17.17 -10.21
CA SER A 109 -3.98 15.96 -9.58
C SER A 109 -3.00 15.27 -8.62
N ILE A 110 -1.71 15.58 -8.69
CA ILE A 110 -0.68 14.91 -7.88
C ILE A 110 -0.80 15.37 -6.43
N ARG A 111 -1.05 14.43 -5.52
CA ARG A 111 -1.36 14.69 -4.11
C ARG A 111 -0.71 13.65 -3.21
N ILE A 112 -0.36 14.07 -1.99
CA ILE A 112 0.09 13.18 -0.92
C ILE A 112 -0.98 13.20 0.16
N ALA A 113 -1.64 12.06 0.41
CA ALA A 113 -2.47 11.87 1.59
C ALA A 113 -1.57 11.44 2.77
N HIS A 114 -1.58 12.22 3.85
CA HIS A 114 -0.94 11.86 5.11
C HIS A 114 -1.92 11.05 5.94
N ILE A 115 -1.58 9.78 6.17
CA ILE A 115 -2.39 8.80 6.89
C ILE A 115 -1.76 8.57 8.25
N ARG A 116 -2.56 8.68 9.31
CA ARG A 116 -2.15 8.34 10.67
C ARG A 116 -2.97 7.16 11.18
N LEU A 117 -2.32 6.00 11.28
CA LEU A 117 -2.93 4.78 11.80
C LEU A 117 -2.71 4.72 13.32
N PRO A 118 -3.75 4.78 14.16
CA PRO A 118 -3.59 4.56 15.59
C PRO A 118 -3.31 3.07 15.89
N SER A 119 -2.66 2.78 17.01
CA SER A 119 -2.32 1.39 17.40
C SER A 119 -3.51 0.44 17.56
N ASN A 120 -4.70 0.98 17.83
CA ASN A 120 -5.95 0.21 17.91
C ASN A 120 -6.72 0.12 16.58
N THR A 121 -6.08 0.48 15.46
CA THR A 121 -6.69 0.41 14.14
C THR A 121 -7.04 -1.03 13.74
N LYS A 122 -8.05 -1.17 12.89
CA LYS A 122 -8.37 -2.45 12.22
C LYS A 122 -7.76 -2.53 10.81
N VAL A 123 -7.06 -1.48 10.38
CA VAL A 123 -6.39 -1.44 9.07
C VAL A 123 -5.23 -2.43 9.09
N TRP A 124 -5.24 -3.36 8.14
CA TRP A 124 -4.13 -4.27 7.91
C TRP A 124 -3.05 -3.58 7.10
N ALA A 125 -2.04 -3.07 7.81
CA ALA A 125 -0.84 -2.50 7.23
C ALA A 125 0.36 -3.41 7.47
N PHE A 126 1.33 -3.42 6.57
CA PHE A 126 2.62 -4.09 6.78
C PHE A 126 3.72 -3.40 5.97
N SER A 127 4.89 -3.32 6.57
CA SER A 127 6.12 -2.79 6.00
C SER A 127 6.73 -3.73 4.96
N ARG A 128 7.68 -3.23 4.18
CA ARG A 128 8.54 -4.05 3.31
C ARG A 128 9.18 -5.23 4.05
N VAL A 129 9.66 -5.03 5.28
CA VAL A 129 10.34 -6.09 6.04
C VAL A 129 9.36 -7.21 6.39
N GLU A 130 8.18 -6.85 6.89
CA GLU A 130 7.11 -7.81 7.22
C GLU A 130 6.62 -8.54 5.96
N MET A 131 6.42 -7.82 4.85
CA MET A 131 6.08 -8.41 3.56
C MET A 131 7.11 -9.45 3.12
N LEU A 132 8.41 -9.11 3.15
CA LEU A 132 9.47 -10.05 2.76
C LEU A 132 9.55 -11.27 3.68
N HIS A 133 9.26 -11.09 4.97
CA HIS A 133 9.17 -12.20 5.91
C HIS A 133 8.01 -13.15 5.54
N MET A 134 6.80 -12.60 5.34
CA MET A 134 5.62 -13.36 4.90
C MET A 134 5.88 -14.10 3.57
N MET A 135 6.52 -13.43 2.61
CA MET A 135 6.84 -14.00 1.30
C MET A 135 7.92 -15.08 1.34
N GLY A 136 8.80 -15.03 2.35
CA GLY A 136 9.80 -16.07 2.57
C GLY A 136 9.21 -17.46 2.82
N THR A 137 7.96 -17.54 3.29
CA THR A 137 7.26 -18.81 3.50
C THR A 137 6.91 -19.55 2.20
N PHE A 138 6.90 -18.83 1.07
CA PHE A 138 6.70 -19.41 -0.26
C PHE A 138 8.02 -19.77 -0.96
N GLY A 139 9.17 -19.53 -0.32
CA GLY A 139 10.49 -19.88 -0.84
C GLY A 139 11.48 -18.69 -0.85
N SER A 140 12.77 -19.00 -0.74
CA SER A 140 13.86 -18.01 -0.74
C SER A 140 13.97 -17.23 -2.05
N GLU A 141 13.61 -17.85 -3.17
CA GLU A 141 13.59 -17.24 -4.50
C GLU A 141 12.55 -16.12 -4.59
N VAL A 142 11.33 -16.36 -4.11
CA VAL A 142 10.25 -15.36 -4.06
C VAL A 142 10.65 -14.16 -3.21
N ARG A 143 11.24 -14.42 -2.02
CA ARG A 143 11.73 -13.34 -1.15
C ARG A 143 12.80 -12.50 -1.85
N SER A 144 13.73 -13.15 -2.54
CA SER A 144 14.83 -12.48 -3.25
C SER A 144 14.30 -11.63 -4.41
N GLU A 145 13.37 -12.18 -5.20
CA GLU A 145 12.68 -11.46 -6.27
C GLU A 145 12.01 -10.19 -5.73
N LEU A 146 11.15 -10.33 -4.72
CA LEU A 146 10.43 -9.19 -4.14
C LEU A 146 11.36 -8.17 -3.49
N PHE A 147 12.47 -8.61 -2.88
CA PHE A 147 13.45 -7.69 -2.31
C PHE A 147 14.02 -6.71 -3.35
N THR A 148 14.18 -7.14 -4.60
CA THR A 148 14.74 -6.31 -5.68
C THR A 148 13.75 -5.29 -6.26
N VAL A 149 12.45 -5.54 -6.16
CA VAL A 149 11.42 -4.67 -6.77
C VAL A 149 10.76 -3.73 -5.76
N LEU A 150 10.75 -4.10 -4.48
CA LEU A 150 10.13 -3.31 -3.41
C LEU A 150 10.95 -2.06 -3.06
N GLY A 151 10.26 -0.93 -2.90
CA GLY A 151 10.87 0.32 -2.44
C GLY A 151 11.36 0.24 -1.00
N VAL A 152 12.49 0.87 -0.66
CA VAL A 152 13.14 0.76 0.67
C VAL A 152 12.19 1.11 1.83
N ASP A 153 11.36 2.14 1.66
CA ASP A 153 10.39 2.61 2.66
C ASP A 153 8.94 2.26 2.28
N GLU A 154 8.73 1.22 1.47
CA GLU A 154 7.40 0.86 0.99
C GLU A 154 6.59 0.12 2.06
N TRP A 155 5.32 0.51 2.14
CA TRP A 155 4.30 -0.07 3.00
C TRP A 155 3.10 -0.45 2.16
N PHE A 156 2.36 -1.43 2.66
CA PHE A 156 1.20 -1.98 1.99
C PHE A 156 0.03 -2.00 2.95
N VAL A 157 -1.14 -1.59 2.46
CA VAL A 157 -2.40 -1.76 3.17
C VAL A 157 -3.32 -2.64 2.36
N TRP A 158 -3.92 -3.63 3.02
CA TRP A 158 -5.01 -4.43 2.47
C TRP A 158 -6.37 -3.82 2.86
N GLY A 159 -7.29 -3.73 1.91
CA GLY A 159 -8.65 -3.21 2.12
C GLY A 159 -8.77 -1.70 1.94
N ALA A 160 -9.21 -1.01 2.99
CA ALA A 160 -9.58 0.40 2.93
C ALA A 160 -9.00 1.23 4.08
N ILE A 161 -8.63 2.47 3.75
CA ILE A 161 -8.19 3.50 4.69
C ILE A 161 -9.29 4.56 4.74
N SER A 162 -10.00 4.65 5.86
CA SER A 162 -11.07 5.63 6.04
C SER A 162 -10.54 7.07 5.92
N ALA A 163 -11.35 7.97 5.35
CA ALA A 163 -11.07 9.41 5.32
C ALA A 163 -10.76 10.00 6.70
N ASN A 164 -11.27 9.41 7.79
CA ASN A 164 -11.01 9.87 9.15
C ASN A 164 -9.56 9.69 9.60
N LEU A 165 -8.84 8.75 8.98
CA LEU A 165 -7.41 8.48 9.24
C LEU A 165 -6.48 9.35 8.40
N ILE A 166 -7.03 10.17 7.49
CA ILE A 166 -6.28 11.06 6.63
C ILE A 166 -6.24 12.45 7.27
N VAL A 167 -5.05 12.84 7.73
CA VAL A 167 -4.81 14.05 8.53
C VAL A 167 -5.05 15.31 7.71
N ASN A 168 -4.58 15.35 6.47
CA ASN A 168 -4.66 16.51 5.59
C ASN A 168 -5.87 16.49 4.64
N ARG A 169 -6.92 15.70 4.93
CA ARG A 169 -8.07 15.47 4.04
C ARG A 169 -8.79 16.73 3.51
N HIS A 170 -8.70 17.85 4.22
CA HIS A 170 -9.33 19.12 3.81
C HIS A 170 -8.51 19.89 2.77
N GLN A 171 -7.30 19.42 2.45
CA GLN A 171 -6.36 20.00 1.49
C GLN A 171 -6.19 19.14 0.23
N LEU A 172 -6.88 18.00 0.17
CA LEU A 172 -6.72 16.97 -0.87
C LEU A 172 -7.67 17.18 -2.05
#